data_AF-A0A6P6Y9M0-F1
#
_entry.id   AF-A0A6P6Y9M0-F1
#
_cell.length_a   1.000
_cell.length_b   1.000
_cell.length_c   1.000
_cell.angle_alpha   90.00
_cell.angle_beta   90.00
_cell.angle_gamma   90.00
#
_symmetry.space_group_name_H-M   'P 1'
#
loop_
_entity.id
_entity.type
_entity.pdbx_description
1 polymer ?
#
loop_
_entity_poly.entity_id
_entity_poly.type
_entity_poly.pdbx_seq_one_letter_code
_entity_poly.pdbx_strand_id
1 'polypeptide(L)'
;MATQQGQHSKSIKLIPDVVTSRTCQRWFKRFREGDFSLEDKPRSGRPQEVSNDELLKVVEENPRVTTEELAIMFDCSNSTIFEHLKSLGKKCKAGRWVPHTLTANNRAQRLSICTSLLLKTKKQTVS
;
A
#
# COMPACT_ATOMS: atom_id res chain seq x y z
N MET A 1 -3.21 -54.13 37.74
CA MET A 1 -4.31 -54.53 36.84
C MET A 1 -4.93 -53.25 36.29
N ALA A 2 -5.01 -53.16 34.97
CA ALA A 2 -5.01 -51.94 34.18
C ALA A 2 -6.32 -51.11 34.23
N THR A 3 -6.12 -49.79 34.26
CA THR A 3 -7.07 -48.74 33.89
C THR A 3 -7.58 -48.96 32.46
N GLN A 4 -8.89 -48.93 32.25
CA GLN A 4 -9.46 -48.54 30.95
C GLN A 4 -10.58 -47.53 31.17
N GLN A 5 -10.21 -46.26 31.04
CA GLN A 5 -11.15 -45.19 30.78
C GLN A 5 -11.72 -45.42 29.37
N GLY A 6 -13.01 -45.72 29.30
CA GLY A 6 -13.75 -45.82 28.05
C GLY A 6 -13.73 -44.47 27.35
N GLN A 7 -12.91 -44.36 26.30
CA GLN A 7 -12.98 -43.25 25.36
C GLN A 7 -14.28 -43.37 24.58
N HIS A 8 -15.32 -42.65 25.02
CA HIS A 8 -16.49 -42.39 24.18
C HIS A 8 -16.09 -41.38 23.11
N SER A 9 -15.47 -41.86 22.03
CA SER A 9 -15.40 -41.11 20.78
C SER A 9 -16.83 -41.02 20.23
N LYS A 10 -17.51 -39.90 20.51
CA LYS A 10 -18.79 -39.59 19.86
C LYS A 10 -18.51 -39.36 18.39
N SER A 11 -18.69 -40.40 17.58
CA SER A 11 -18.66 -40.32 16.13
C SER A 11 -19.76 -39.38 15.66
N ILE A 12 -19.38 -38.17 15.26
CA ILE A 12 -20.25 -37.22 14.57
C ILE A 12 -20.59 -37.88 13.23
N LYS A 13 -21.78 -38.46 13.11
CA LYS A 13 -22.30 -38.98 11.85
C LYS A 13 -22.55 -37.77 10.94
N LEU A 14 -21.62 -37.54 10.02
CA LEU A 14 -21.77 -36.51 8.99
C LEU A 14 -22.59 -37.08 7.84
N ILE A 15 -23.55 -36.29 7.37
CA ILE A 15 -24.27 -36.57 6.13
C ILE A 15 -23.19 -36.70 5.05
N PRO A 16 -23.11 -37.85 4.36
CA PRO A 16 -22.10 -38.05 3.34
C PRO A 16 -22.28 -36.95 2.28
N ASP A 17 -21.18 -36.29 1.93
CA ASP A 17 -21.06 -35.29 0.86
C ASP A 17 -21.33 -33.80 1.20
N VAL A 18 -21.57 -33.43 2.46
CA VAL A 18 -21.74 -31.99 2.82
C VAL A 18 -20.48 -31.38 3.44
N VAL A 19 -19.87 -32.03 4.45
CA VAL A 19 -18.69 -31.51 5.15
C VAL A 19 -17.83 -32.68 5.65
N THR A 20 -16.49 -32.56 5.56
CA THR A 20 -15.59 -33.60 6.08
C THR A 20 -15.48 -33.57 7.61
N SER A 21 -15.22 -34.73 8.23
CA SER A 21 -15.01 -34.87 9.69
C SER A 21 -13.96 -33.91 10.24
N ARG A 22 -12.87 -33.70 9.48
CA ARG A 22 -11.80 -32.76 9.83
C ARG A 22 -12.28 -31.31 9.90
N THR A 23 -13.15 -30.90 8.99
CA THR A 23 -13.71 -29.55 8.99
C THR A 23 -14.63 -29.34 10.20
N CYS A 24 -15.47 -30.34 10.54
CA CYS A 24 -16.34 -30.26 11.72
C CYS A 24 -15.55 -30.18 13.04
N GLN A 25 -14.47 -30.95 13.18
CA GLN A 25 -13.59 -30.87 14.34
C GLN A 25 -12.92 -29.50 14.47
N ARG A 26 -12.48 -28.89 13.34
CA ARG A 26 -11.92 -27.53 13.33
C ARG A 26 -12.93 -26.49 13.78
N TRP A 27 -14.17 -26.55 13.29
CA TRP A 27 -15.24 -25.65 13.71
C TRP A 27 -15.60 -25.82 15.20
N PHE A 28 -15.72 -27.07 15.67
CA PHE A 28 -16.03 -27.33 17.07
C PHE A 28 -14.93 -26.82 18.02
N LYS A 29 -13.66 -26.90 17.60
CA LYS A 29 -12.53 -26.29 18.32
C LYS A 29 -12.66 -24.76 18.37
N ARG A 30 -12.95 -24.10 17.25
CA ARG A 30 -13.18 -22.63 17.22
C ARG A 30 -14.29 -22.20 18.17
N PHE A 31 -15.42 -22.92 18.16
CA PHE A 31 -16.54 -22.64 19.06
C PHE A 31 -16.20 -22.85 20.54
N ARG A 32 -15.40 -23.88 20.87
CA ARG A 32 -14.88 -24.10 22.22
C ARG A 32 -13.96 -22.96 22.69
N GLU A 33 -13.23 -22.34 21.76
CA GLU A 33 -12.34 -21.20 22.00
C GLU A 33 -13.09 -19.84 22.03
N GLY A 34 -14.42 -19.85 21.87
CA GLY A 34 -15.27 -18.65 21.89
C GLY A 34 -15.34 -17.90 20.56
N ASP A 35 -14.73 -18.42 19.48
CA ASP A 35 -14.82 -17.87 18.12
C ASP A 35 -16.04 -18.47 17.40
N PHE A 36 -17.18 -17.78 17.48
CA PHE A 36 -18.42 -18.12 16.78
C PHE A 36 -18.55 -17.43 15.41
N SER A 37 -17.51 -16.74 14.93
CA SER A 37 -17.55 -16.08 13.63
C SER A 37 -17.59 -17.11 12.50
N LEU A 38 -18.61 -17.00 11.65
CA LEU A 38 -18.75 -17.81 10.44
C LEU A 38 -17.92 -17.27 9.28
N GLU A 39 -17.41 -16.05 9.40
CA GLU A 39 -16.60 -15.41 8.37
C GLU A 39 -15.22 -16.05 8.27
N ASP A 40 -14.71 -16.08 7.04
CA ASP A 40 -13.33 -16.46 6.79
C ASP A 40 -12.38 -15.41 7.40
N LYS A 41 -11.35 -15.89 8.07
CA LYS A 41 -10.25 -15.02 8.52
C LYS A 41 -9.54 -14.44 7.30
N PRO A 42 -8.93 -13.25 7.41
CA PRO A 42 -8.10 -12.69 6.36
C PRO A 42 -7.11 -13.74 5.89
N ARG A 43 -7.16 -14.06 4.59
CA ARG A 43 -6.21 -14.98 3.98
C ARG A 43 -4.91 -14.21 3.74
N SER A 44 -3.78 -14.84 3.98
CA SER A 44 -2.44 -14.23 3.81
C SER A 44 -2.13 -13.81 2.37
N GLY A 45 -2.96 -14.21 1.39
CA GLY A 45 -2.80 -13.84 -0.02
C GLY A 45 -1.47 -14.32 -0.61
N ARG A 46 -1.15 -13.82 -1.80
CA ARG A 46 0.20 -13.89 -2.36
C ARG A 46 1.03 -12.77 -1.74
N PRO A 47 2.23 -13.05 -1.22
CA PRO A 47 3.11 -11.99 -0.73
C PRO A 47 3.45 -11.01 -1.85
N GLN A 48 3.57 -9.74 -1.48
CA GLN A 48 3.90 -8.67 -2.41
C GLN A 48 5.37 -8.78 -2.83
N GLU A 49 5.64 -8.84 -4.13
CA GLU A 49 7.00 -9.03 -4.66
C GLU A 49 7.84 -7.75 -4.57
N VAL A 50 7.20 -6.58 -4.61
CA VAL A 50 7.86 -5.27 -4.61
C VAL A 50 7.55 -4.53 -3.31
N SER A 51 8.57 -4.04 -2.62
CA SER A 51 8.39 -3.17 -1.45
C SER A 51 7.82 -1.82 -1.87
N ASN A 52 6.62 -1.49 -1.38
CA ASN A 52 5.98 -0.19 -1.64
C ASN A 52 6.83 0.99 -1.16
N ASP A 53 7.53 0.83 -0.04
CA ASP A 53 8.34 1.90 0.56
C ASP A 53 9.59 2.20 -0.28
N GLU A 54 10.20 1.17 -0.87
CA GLU A 54 11.36 1.33 -1.75
C GLU A 54 10.95 1.96 -3.08
N LEU A 55 9.85 1.49 -3.67
CA LEU A 55 9.29 2.08 -4.88
C LEU A 55 8.95 3.56 -4.68
N LEU A 56 8.38 3.91 -3.53
CA LEU A 56 8.04 5.28 -3.18
C LEU A 56 9.27 6.17 -3.10
N LYS A 57 10.35 5.71 -2.46
CA LYS A 57 11.62 6.45 -2.34
C LYS A 57 12.19 6.79 -3.72
N VAL A 58 12.29 5.81 -4.61
CA VAL A 58 12.84 6.01 -5.97
C VAL A 58 12.04 7.05 -6.74
N VAL A 59 10.71 6.99 -6.66
CA VAL A 59 9.81 7.94 -7.35
C VAL A 59 9.87 9.35 -6.76
N GLU A 60 10.12 9.49 -5.46
CA GLU A 60 10.25 10.79 -4.81
C GLU A 60 11.60 11.45 -5.06
N GLU A 61 12.68 10.66 -5.14
CA GLU A 61 14.01 11.14 -5.54
C GLU A 61 14.02 11.62 -7.00
N ASN A 62 13.37 10.89 -7.90
CA ASN A 62 13.24 11.29 -9.29
C ASN A 62 11.82 11.03 -9.84
N PRO A 63 10.95 12.05 -9.84
CA PRO A 63 9.58 11.93 -10.37
C PRO A 63 9.47 11.73 -11.89
N ARG A 64 10.60 11.68 -12.62
CA ARG A 64 10.65 11.50 -14.08
C ARG A 64 10.97 10.08 -14.52
N VAL A 65 11.26 9.17 -13.59
CA VAL A 65 11.53 7.77 -13.90
C VAL A 65 10.29 7.12 -14.51
N THR A 66 10.51 6.32 -15.54
CA THR A 66 9.45 5.59 -16.26
C THR A 66 9.09 4.28 -15.54
N THR A 67 7.89 3.76 -15.79
CA THR A 67 7.49 2.45 -15.24
C THR A 67 8.34 1.30 -15.77
N GLU A 68 8.93 1.46 -16.95
CA GLU A 68 9.83 0.47 -17.56
C GLU A 68 11.19 0.43 -16.86
N GLU A 69 11.79 1.58 -16.58
CA GLU A 69 13.03 1.66 -15.78
C GLU A 69 12.82 1.10 -14.37
N LEU A 70 11.68 1.39 -13.75
CA LEU A 70 11.32 0.82 -12.45
C LEU A 70 11.12 -0.70 -12.54
N ALA A 71 10.48 -1.21 -13.60
CA ALA A 71 10.28 -2.64 -13.80
C ALA A 71 11.61 -3.40 -13.88
N ILE A 72 12.59 -2.83 -14.58
CA ILE A 72 13.96 -3.37 -14.66
C ILE A 72 14.65 -3.31 -13.29
N MET A 73 14.52 -2.19 -12.57
CA MET A 73 15.15 -1.99 -11.26
C MET A 73 14.63 -2.96 -10.19
N PHE A 74 13.33 -3.23 -10.19
CA PHE A 74 12.66 -4.09 -9.22
C PHE A 74 12.46 -5.54 -9.73
N ASP A 75 13.05 -5.90 -10.87
CA ASP A 75 12.95 -7.21 -11.52
C ASP A 75 11.52 -7.76 -11.57
N CYS A 76 10.59 -6.93 -12.05
CA CYS A 76 9.18 -7.29 -12.11
C CYS A 76 8.52 -6.77 -13.39
N SER A 77 7.27 -7.15 -13.62
CA SER A 77 6.56 -6.71 -14.82
C SER A 77 6.18 -5.22 -14.75
N ASN A 78 6.14 -4.54 -15.89
CA ASN A 78 5.72 -3.13 -15.97
C ASN A 78 4.30 -2.92 -15.41
N SER A 79 3.38 -3.88 -15.62
CA SER A 79 2.04 -3.84 -15.04
C SER A 79 2.04 -3.97 -13.52
N THR A 80 2.93 -4.79 -12.94
CA THR A 80 3.12 -4.88 -11.48
C THR A 80 3.48 -3.49 -10.91
N ILE A 81 4.50 -2.83 -11.47
CA ILE A 81 4.89 -1.47 -11.05
C ILE A 81 3.73 -0.49 -11.19
N PHE A 82 3.03 -0.52 -12.32
CA PHE A 82 1.91 0.39 -12.56
C PHE A 82 0.80 0.25 -11.50
N GLU A 83 0.39 -0.99 -11.17
CA GLU A 83 -0.61 -1.25 -10.14
C GLU A 83 -0.12 -0.83 -8.74
N HIS A 84 1.17 -1.06 -8.43
CA HIS A 84 1.75 -0.59 -7.19
C HIS A 84 1.71 0.94 -7.07
N LEU A 85 2.15 1.66 -8.11
CA LEU A 85 2.11 3.13 -8.14
C LEU A 85 0.68 3.67 -7.99
N LYS A 86 -0.29 3.00 -8.63
CA LYS A 86 -1.71 3.33 -8.50
C LYS A 86 -2.23 3.09 -7.09
N SER A 87 -1.86 1.99 -6.44
CA SER A 87 -2.22 1.71 -5.04
C SER A 87 -1.65 2.75 -4.06
N LEU A 88 -0.47 3.30 -4.38
CA LEU A 88 0.17 4.40 -3.67
C LEU A 88 -0.39 5.79 -4.01
N GLY A 89 -1.40 5.87 -4.88
CA GLY A 89 -2.01 7.15 -5.30
C GLY A 89 -1.11 8.01 -6.19
N LYS A 90 -0.04 7.45 -6.76
CA LYS A 90 0.83 8.15 -7.70
C LYS A 90 0.16 8.16 -9.09
N LYS A 91 0.34 9.28 -9.80
CA LYS A 91 -0.19 9.46 -11.16
C LYS A 91 0.81 10.19 -12.03
N CYS A 92 0.88 9.80 -13.29
CA CYS A 92 1.67 10.52 -14.28
C CYS A 92 1.07 11.91 -14.50
N LYS A 93 1.92 12.94 -14.40
CA LYS A 93 1.56 14.32 -14.70
C LYS A 93 2.58 14.91 -15.66
N ALA A 94 2.08 15.64 -16.66
CA ALA A 94 2.95 16.42 -17.52
C ALA A 94 3.66 17.52 -16.70
N GLY A 95 4.90 17.80 -17.08
CA GLY A 95 5.63 18.95 -16.54
C GLY A 95 4.95 20.27 -16.91
N ARG A 96 5.08 21.28 -16.06
CA ARG A 96 4.64 22.64 -16.40
C ARG A 96 5.66 23.27 -17.36
N TRP A 97 5.18 23.84 -18.45
CA TRP A 97 6.03 24.62 -19.36
C TRP A 97 6.47 25.93 -18.68
N VAL A 98 7.75 26.23 -18.77
CA VAL A 98 8.36 27.46 -18.24
C VAL A 98 9.02 28.20 -19.40
N PRO A 99 8.68 29.48 -19.66
CA PRO A 99 9.09 30.19 -20.87
C PRO A 99 10.59 30.27 -21.13
N HIS A 100 11.39 30.38 -20.09
CA HIS A 100 12.84 30.52 -20.21
C HIS A 100 13.54 29.94 -18.99
N THR A 101 14.77 29.48 -19.20
CA THR A 101 15.65 29.04 -18.12
C THR A 101 16.24 30.27 -17.43
N LEU A 102 15.88 30.49 -16.16
CA LEU A 102 16.41 31.61 -15.38
C LEU A 102 17.85 31.34 -14.94
N THR A 103 18.74 32.32 -15.12
CA THR A 103 20.09 32.32 -14.52
C THR A 103 20.03 32.62 -13.03
N ALA A 104 21.11 32.33 -12.29
CA ALA A 104 21.20 32.64 -10.86
C ALA A 104 20.98 34.13 -10.58
N ASN A 105 21.58 35.01 -11.38
CA ASN A 105 21.41 36.46 -11.26
C ASN A 105 19.94 36.88 -11.48
N ASN A 106 19.29 36.35 -12.53
CA ASN A 106 17.89 36.66 -12.83
C ASN A 106 16.96 36.23 -11.67
N ARG A 107 17.25 35.11 -11.01
CA ARG A 107 16.49 34.65 -9.84
C ARG A 107 16.64 35.62 -8.66
N ALA A 108 17.88 36.05 -8.36
CA ALA A 108 18.17 36.97 -7.26
C ALA A 108 17.50 38.34 -7.47
N GLN A 109 17.60 38.90 -8.68
CA GLN A 109 16.96 40.18 -9.01
C GLN A 109 15.43 40.09 -8.88
N ARG A 110 14.82 39.03 -9.40
CA ARG A 110 13.37 38.81 -9.26
C ARG A 110 12.94 38.75 -7.79
N LEU A 111 13.66 38.01 -6.95
CA LEU A 111 13.35 37.91 -5.52
C LEU A 111 13.44 39.28 -4.82
N SER A 112 14.51 40.03 -5.09
CA SER A 112 14.72 41.38 -4.53
C SER A 112 13.59 42.35 -4.92
N ILE A 113 13.21 42.37 -6.21
CA ILE A 113 12.12 43.22 -6.70
C ILE A 113 10.80 42.83 -6.05
N CYS A 114 10.45 41.54 -6.04
CA CYS A 114 9.19 41.05 -5.47
C CYS A 114 9.09 41.34 -3.97
N THR A 115 10.17 41.13 -3.21
CA THR A 115 10.18 41.41 -1.75
C THR A 115 10.01 42.90 -1.46
N SER A 116 10.69 43.78 -2.22
CA SER A 116 10.52 45.24 -2.09
C SER A 116 9.09 45.69 -2.38
N LEU A 117 8.48 45.17 -3.46
CA LEU A 117 7.10 45.49 -3.82
C LEU A 117 6.10 45.01 -2.76
N LEU A 118 6.25 43.78 -2.24
CA LEU A 118 5.40 43.22 -1.18
C LEU A 118 5.48 44.02 0.12
N LEU A 119 6.65 44.56 0.48
CA LEU A 119 6.79 45.40 1.67
C LEU A 119 6.10 46.76 1.49
N LYS A 120 6.16 47.33 0.28
CA LYS A 120 5.49 48.60 -0.03
C LYS A 120 3.96 48.46 0.04
N THR A 121 3.40 47.40 -0.51
CA THR A 121 1.94 47.18 -0.48
C THR A 121 1.43 47.00 0.94
N LYS A 122 2.16 46.25 1.80
CA LYS A 122 1.79 46.09 3.22
C LYS A 122 1.77 47.41 3.98
N LYS A 123 2.71 48.33 3.71
CA LYS A 123 2.73 49.64 4.38
C LYS A 123 1.53 50.52 4.00
N GLN A 124 1.03 50.38 2.78
CA GLN A 124 -0.10 51.17 2.27
C GLN A 124 -1.47 50.67 2.78
N THR A 125 -1.57 49.41 3.22
CA THR A 125 -2.82 48.83 3.75
C THR A 125 -3.07 49.08 5.24
N VAL A 126 -2.12 49.69 5.96
CA VAL A 126 -2.22 49.98 7.41
C VAL A 126 -2.22 51.49 7.71
N SER A 127 -2.40 52.32 6.67
CA SER A 127 -2.73 53.76 6.76
C SER A 127 -4.09 53.99 6.14
#